data_AF-A0A2V6HKX2-F1
#
_entry.id   AF-A0A2V6HKX2-F1
#
_cell.length_a   1.000
_cell.length_b   1.000
_cell.length_c   1.000
_cell.angle_alpha   90.00
_cell.angle_beta   90.00
_cell.angle_gamma   90.00
#
_symmetry.space_group_name_H-M   'P 1'
#
loop_
_entity.id
_entity.type
_entity.pdbx_description
1 polymer ?
#
loop_
_entity_poly.entity_id
_entity_poly.type
_entity_poly.pdbx_seq_one_letter_code
_entity_poly.pdbx_strand_id
1 'polypeptide(L)'
;VAYRTGYDLSQHQKASGKSLEYFDAETKQRFVPHLVEPSAGVDRTVLALICEAYSEDQAPDEKGEMETRVVLRFHPRMAPIKCGIFPLLKNNEQLVAKAKEVVDLLRPHMYVFYDGSGAIGRRYRRQDEIGTPFCVTVDFETLGEKDAALRDTVTLRERDSMKQERVAINDLLGTLTSRIR
;
A
#
# COMPACT_ATOMS: atom_id res chain seq x y z
N VAL A 1 16.69 -1.78 22.33
CA VAL A 1 18.06 -2.13 21.87
C VAL A 1 18.85 -2.60 23.07
N ALA A 2 19.53 -3.74 22.99
CA ALA A 2 20.30 -4.32 24.09
C ALA A 2 21.79 -4.45 23.72
N TYR A 3 22.67 -4.13 24.66
CA TYR A 3 24.10 -4.39 24.52
C TYR A 3 24.46 -5.60 25.36
N ARG A 4 24.80 -6.71 24.70
CA ARG A 4 24.98 -8.04 25.31
C ARG A 4 26.45 -8.39 25.52
N THR A 5 27.37 -7.47 25.25
CA THR A 5 28.83 -7.68 25.30
C THR A 5 29.22 -8.92 24.47
N GLY A 6 30.28 -9.64 24.83
CA GLY A 6 30.69 -10.88 24.15
C GLY A 6 30.04 -12.16 24.68
N TYR A 7 29.01 -12.08 25.54
CA TYR A 7 28.46 -13.26 26.23
C TYR A 7 27.98 -14.34 25.24
N ASP A 8 27.17 -13.96 24.25
CA ASP A 8 26.53 -14.91 23.32
C ASP A 8 27.56 -15.70 22.50
N LEU A 9 28.51 -14.99 21.89
CA LEU A 9 29.57 -15.61 21.10
C LEU A 9 30.50 -16.45 21.99
N SER A 10 30.77 -16.01 23.22
CA SER A 10 31.59 -16.78 24.17
C SER A 10 30.95 -18.12 24.54
N GLN A 11 29.63 -18.17 24.73
CA GLN A 11 28.92 -19.42 25.01
C GLN A 11 28.88 -20.33 23.78
N HIS A 12 28.59 -19.79 22.59
CA HIS A 12 28.61 -20.57 21.34
C HIS A 12 29.99 -21.15 21.02
N GLN A 13 31.07 -20.39 21.24
CA GLN A 13 32.44 -20.88 21.08
C GLN A 13 32.72 -22.06 22.02
N LYS A 14 32.35 -21.96 23.30
CA LYS A 14 32.53 -23.04 24.29
C LYS A 14 31.75 -24.31 23.93
N ALA A 15 30.49 -24.17 23.50
CA ALA A 15 29.64 -25.30 23.17
C ALA A 15 30.00 -25.97 21.83
N SER A 16 30.42 -25.18 20.84
CA SER A 16 30.74 -25.69 19.49
C SER A 16 32.20 -26.13 19.30
N GLY A 17 33.11 -25.68 20.18
CA GLY A 17 34.56 -25.90 20.04
C GLY A 17 35.21 -25.12 18.89
N LYS A 18 34.45 -24.30 18.16
CA LYS A 18 34.97 -23.46 17.07
C LYS A 18 35.24 -22.05 17.59
N SER A 19 36.39 -21.48 17.22
CA SER A 19 36.71 -20.09 17.56
C SER A 19 35.78 -19.13 16.80
N LEU A 20 35.19 -18.19 17.55
CA LEU A 20 34.39 -17.07 17.04
C LEU A 20 35.10 -15.73 17.30
N GLU A 21 36.41 -15.77 17.54
CA GLU A 21 37.24 -14.58 17.71
C GLU A 21 37.49 -13.90 16.36
N TYR A 22 37.41 -12.58 16.36
CA TYR A 22 37.83 -11.76 15.24
C TYR A 22 39.28 -11.33 15.44
N PHE A 23 40.10 -11.42 14.38
CA PHE A 23 41.45 -10.88 14.38
C PHE A 23 41.43 -9.48 13.78
N ASP A 24 41.82 -8.49 14.58
CA ASP A 24 41.98 -7.12 14.13
C ASP A 24 43.42 -6.88 13.64
N ALA A 25 43.53 -6.45 12.38
CA ALA A 25 44.81 -6.23 11.71
C ALA A 25 45.55 -4.99 12.23
N GLU A 26 44.85 -3.98 12.75
CA GLU A 26 45.46 -2.75 13.27
C GLU A 26 46.09 -3.01 14.64
N THR A 27 45.31 -3.59 15.56
CA THR A 27 45.78 -3.89 16.92
C THR A 27 46.60 -5.19 16.99
N LYS A 28 46.54 -6.02 15.96
CA LYS A 28 47.12 -7.38 15.90
C LYS A 28 46.64 -8.29 17.04
N GLN A 29 45.43 -8.05 17.55
CA GLN A 29 44.83 -8.81 18.64
C GLN A 29 43.62 -9.61 18.17
N ARG A 30 43.36 -10.73 18.86
CA ARG A 30 42.11 -11.48 18.74
C ARG A 30 41.19 -11.10 19.87
N PHE A 31 39.91 -10.89 19.57
CA PHE A 31 38.89 -10.63 20.57
C PHE A 31 37.55 -11.23 20.16
N VAL A 32 36.67 -11.41 21.14
CA VAL A 32 35.28 -11.80 20.89
C VAL A 32 34.46 -10.53 20.64
N PRO A 33 33.86 -10.34 19.45
CA PRO A 33 33.05 -9.16 19.17
C PRO A 33 31.91 -9.00 20.16
N HIS A 34 31.59 -7.75 20.49
CA HIS A 34 30.42 -7.46 21.29
C HIS A 34 29.15 -7.43 20.44
N LEU A 35 28.06 -7.90 21.02
CA LEU A 35 26.78 -8.00 20.36
C LEU A 35 25.88 -6.85 20.79
N VAL A 36 25.42 -6.06 19.83
CA VAL A 36 24.37 -5.06 19.99
C VAL A 36 23.13 -5.59 19.27
N GLU A 37 22.06 -5.84 20.02
CA GLU A 37 20.84 -6.44 19.52
C GLU A 37 19.70 -5.41 19.44
N PRO A 38 19.38 -4.93 18.23
CA PRO A 38 18.11 -4.26 17.97
C PRO A 38 17.02 -5.31 17.72
N SER A 39 16.26 -5.65 18.76
CA SER A 39 15.08 -6.51 18.62
C SER A 39 13.80 -5.68 18.68
N ALA A 40 12.85 -5.97 17.78
CA ALA A 40 11.53 -5.35 17.71
C ALA A 40 10.49 -6.41 17.33
N GLY A 41 9.34 -6.39 18.01
CA GLY A 41 8.24 -7.32 17.72
C GLY A 41 7.46 -6.87 16.50
N VAL A 42 7.39 -7.72 15.47
CA VAL A 42 6.66 -7.43 14.22
C VAL A 42 5.19 -7.20 14.50
N ASP A 43 4.54 -8.05 15.29
CA ASP A 43 3.10 -7.98 15.58
C ASP A 43 2.71 -6.67 16.27
N ARG A 44 3.48 -6.26 17.29
CA ARG A 44 3.24 -5.01 18.00
C ARG A 44 3.46 -3.79 17.10
N THR A 45 4.43 -3.87 16.20
CA THR A 45 4.70 -2.79 15.24
C THR A 45 3.55 -2.66 14.26
N VAL A 46 3.05 -3.78 13.72
CA VAL A 46 1.87 -3.78 12.83
C VAL A 46 0.63 -3.26 13.55
N LEU A 47 0.39 -3.69 14.79
CA LEU A 47 -0.73 -3.18 15.59
C LEU A 47 -0.63 -1.68 15.80
N ALA A 48 0.55 -1.17 16.18
CA ALA A 48 0.77 0.26 16.36
C ALA A 48 0.49 1.06 15.08
N LEU A 49 0.91 0.53 13.91
CA LEU A 49 0.61 1.14 12.61
C LEU A 49 -0.89 1.18 12.29
N ILE A 50 -1.64 0.13 12.63
CA ILE A 50 -3.09 0.10 12.44
C ILE A 50 -3.76 1.12 13.36
N CYS A 51 -3.36 1.16 14.63
CA CYS A 51 -3.88 2.12 15.60
C CYS A 51 -3.61 3.58 15.19
N GLU A 52 -2.40 3.87 14.71
CA GLU A 52 -2.03 5.20 14.22
C GLU A 52 -2.78 5.59 12.95
N ALA A 53 -3.03 4.63 12.05
CA ALA A 53 -3.74 4.89 10.81
C ALA A 53 -5.25 5.11 11.03
N TYR A 54 -5.83 4.58 12.11
CA TYR A 54 -7.27 4.69 12.36
C TYR A 54 -7.73 6.13 12.54
N SER A 55 -8.69 6.55 11.73
CA SER A 55 -9.27 7.88 11.77
C SER A 55 -10.75 7.82 11.38
N GLU A 56 -11.53 8.72 11.97
CA GLU A 56 -12.92 8.97 11.61
C GLU A 56 -13.05 10.41 11.12
N ASP A 57 -13.69 10.60 9.96
CA ASP A 57 -14.00 11.92 9.41
C ASP A 57 -15.43 11.99 8.87
N GLN A 58 -15.82 13.14 8.33
CA GLN A 58 -17.13 13.34 7.72
C GLN A 58 -16.97 13.31 6.20
N ALA A 59 -17.81 12.52 5.52
CA ALA A 59 -17.79 12.39 4.08
C ALA A 59 -19.22 12.31 3.53
N PRO A 60 -19.51 12.96 2.39
CA PRO A 60 -20.84 12.92 1.81
C PRO A 60 -21.23 11.50 1.40
N ASP A 61 -22.49 11.15 1.61
CA ASP A 61 -23.12 9.95 1.10
C ASP A 61 -23.52 10.11 -0.39
N GLU A 62 -24.25 9.14 -0.95
CA GLU A 62 -24.73 9.20 -2.33
C GLU A 62 -25.76 10.33 -2.57
N LYS A 63 -26.34 10.90 -1.51
CA LYS A 63 -27.33 11.99 -1.54
C LYS A 63 -26.74 13.35 -1.15
N GLY A 64 -25.47 13.40 -0.78
CA GLY A 64 -24.77 14.62 -0.34
C GLY A 64 -24.92 14.93 1.15
N GLU A 65 -25.52 14.05 1.94
CA GLU A 65 -25.60 14.17 3.40
C GLU A 65 -24.27 13.73 4.02
N MET A 66 -23.79 14.48 5.02
CA MET A 66 -22.52 14.17 5.67
C MET A 66 -22.70 13.00 6.63
N GLU A 67 -21.97 11.91 6.38
CA GLU A 67 -21.94 10.73 7.23
C GLU A 67 -20.53 10.48 7.77
N THR A 68 -20.46 9.91 8.97
CA THR A 68 -19.20 9.44 9.54
C THR A 68 -18.57 8.37 8.64
N ARG A 69 -17.30 8.58 8.30
CA ARG A 69 -16.47 7.66 7.54
C ARG A 69 -15.33 7.16 8.41
N VAL A 70 -15.19 5.85 8.50
CA VAL A 70 -13.98 5.21 9.03
C VAL A 70 -12.95 5.12 7.90
N VAL A 71 -11.72 5.54 8.16
CA VAL A 71 -10.63 5.49 7.21
C VAL A 71 -9.32 5.08 7.88
N LEU A 72 -8.60 4.12 7.29
CA LEU A 72 -7.23 3.79 7.69
C LEU A 72 -6.25 4.63 6.87
N ARG A 73 -5.71 5.68 7.46
CA ARG A 73 -4.78 6.63 6.86
C ARG A 73 -3.34 6.10 6.81
N PHE A 74 -3.14 4.87 6.33
CA PHE A 74 -1.80 4.35 6.11
C PHE A 74 -1.03 5.26 5.15
N HIS A 75 0.25 5.48 5.45
CA HIS A 75 1.17 6.03 4.45
C HIS A 75 1.11 5.16 3.18
N PRO A 76 1.09 5.74 1.96
CA PRO A 76 0.95 4.96 0.72
C PRO A 76 1.94 3.79 0.59
N ARG A 77 3.17 3.96 1.08
CA ARG A 77 4.20 2.90 1.19
C ARG A 77 3.80 1.72 2.08
N MET A 78 3.04 1.95 3.13
CA MET A 78 2.66 0.97 4.15
C MET A 78 1.30 0.32 3.88
N ALA A 79 0.42 0.97 3.10
CA ALA A 79 -0.91 0.44 2.79
C ALA A 79 -0.83 -0.98 2.18
N PRO A 80 -1.64 -1.95 2.65
CA PRO A 80 -1.56 -3.33 2.18
C PRO A 80 -1.97 -3.47 0.71
N ILE A 81 -2.96 -2.70 0.29
CA ILE A 81 -3.40 -2.58 -1.11
C ILE A 81 -3.06 -1.16 -1.56
N LYS A 82 -2.46 -1.04 -2.74
CA LYS A 82 -2.00 0.26 -3.28
C LYS A 82 -3.07 0.92 -4.14
N CYS A 83 -3.80 0.13 -4.92
CA CYS A 83 -4.80 0.64 -5.84
C CYS A 83 -6.04 -0.27 -5.89
N GLY A 84 -7.22 0.29 -5.69
CA GLY A 84 -8.50 -0.35 -6.03
C GLY A 84 -8.87 -0.05 -7.48
N ILE A 85 -9.43 -1.00 -8.23
CA ILE A 85 -9.86 -0.82 -9.63
C ILE A 85 -11.30 -1.27 -9.79
N PHE A 86 -12.13 -0.35 -10.28
CA PHE A 86 -13.59 -0.44 -10.25
C PHE A 86 -14.22 -0.13 -11.61
N PRO A 87 -14.90 -1.09 -12.26
CA PRO A 87 -15.77 -0.76 -13.39
C PRO A 87 -17.02 -0.05 -12.88
N LEU A 88 -17.46 1.04 -13.52
CA LEU A 88 -18.64 1.78 -13.08
C LEU A 88 -19.88 0.87 -13.02
N LEU A 89 -20.08 0.05 -14.05
CA LEU A 89 -21.14 -0.94 -14.12
C LEU A 89 -20.57 -2.33 -14.40
N LYS A 90 -20.93 -3.30 -13.57
CA LYS A 90 -20.54 -4.70 -13.74
C LYS A 90 -21.21 -5.39 -14.92
N ASN A 91 -22.37 -4.89 -15.35
CA ASN A 91 -23.17 -5.50 -16.42
C ASN A 91 -22.67 -5.07 -17.82
N ASN A 92 -21.77 -4.09 -17.90
CA ASN A 92 -21.17 -3.68 -19.16
C ASN A 92 -19.83 -4.40 -19.35
N GLU A 93 -19.81 -5.35 -20.29
CA GLU A 93 -18.63 -6.15 -20.58
C GLU A 93 -17.42 -5.32 -21.02
N GLN A 94 -17.64 -4.21 -21.73
CA GLN A 94 -16.56 -3.34 -22.20
C GLN A 94 -15.86 -2.64 -21.02
N LEU A 95 -16.63 -2.13 -20.05
CA LEU A 95 -16.06 -1.52 -18.84
C LEU A 95 -15.32 -2.53 -17.98
N VAL A 96 -15.86 -3.75 -17.86
CA VAL A 96 -15.22 -4.85 -17.11
C VAL A 96 -13.94 -5.30 -17.79
N ALA A 97 -13.93 -5.46 -19.12
CA ALA A 97 -12.74 -5.81 -19.88
C ALA A 97 -11.66 -4.73 -19.71
N LYS A 98 -12.04 -3.46 -19.84
CA LYS A 98 -11.10 -2.34 -19.69
C LYS A 98 -10.55 -2.23 -18.26
N ALA A 99 -11.37 -2.45 -17.24
CA ALA A 99 -10.91 -2.52 -15.86
C ALA A 99 -9.90 -3.66 -15.64
N LYS A 100 -10.11 -4.83 -16.25
CA LYS A 100 -9.15 -5.94 -16.20
C LYS A 100 -7.83 -5.60 -16.89
N GLU A 101 -7.85 -4.91 -18.03
CA GLU A 101 -6.63 -4.42 -18.68
C GLU A 101 -5.81 -3.53 -17.73
N VAL A 102 -6.46 -2.60 -17.03
CA VAL A 102 -5.79 -1.72 -16.05
C VAL A 102 -5.22 -2.52 -14.88
N VAL A 103 -5.94 -3.56 -14.43
CA VAL A 103 -5.44 -4.48 -13.39
C VAL A 103 -4.17 -5.18 -13.87
N ASP A 104 -4.18 -5.74 -15.08
CA ASP A 104 -3.05 -6.49 -15.63
C ASP A 104 -1.84 -5.58 -15.91
N LEU A 105 -2.08 -4.31 -16.24
CA LEU A 105 -1.04 -3.28 -16.35
C LEU A 105 -0.35 -2.97 -15.01
N LEU A 106 -1.12 -2.86 -13.92
CA LEU A 106 -0.59 -2.39 -12.62
C LEU A 106 -0.08 -3.52 -11.71
N ARG A 107 -0.66 -4.72 -11.81
CA ARG A 107 -0.35 -5.88 -10.94
C ARG A 107 1.14 -6.27 -10.91
N PRO A 108 1.93 -6.17 -12.00
CA PRO A 108 3.36 -6.46 -11.95
C PRO A 108 4.18 -5.50 -11.06
N HIS A 109 3.62 -4.33 -10.74
CA HIS A 109 4.35 -3.25 -10.07
C HIS A 109 3.86 -2.97 -8.64
N MET A 110 2.61 -3.33 -8.32
CA MET A 110 2.01 -3.06 -7.01
C MET A 110 0.85 -3.99 -6.68
N TYR A 111 0.47 -4.05 -5.40
CA TYR A 111 -0.73 -4.77 -4.97
C TYR A 111 -1.99 -4.01 -5.36
N VAL A 112 -2.83 -4.66 -6.16
CA VAL A 112 -4.04 -4.10 -6.74
C VAL A 112 -5.25 -4.95 -6.34
N PHE A 113 -6.35 -4.30 -6.01
CA PHE A 113 -7.63 -4.95 -5.71
C PHE A 113 -8.66 -4.62 -6.78
N TYR A 114 -9.38 -5.61 -7.29
CA TYR A 114 -10.44 -5.42 -8.28
C TYR A 114 -11.81 -5.73 -7.68
N ASP A 115 -12.79 -4.86 -7.93
CA ASP A 115 -14.17 -5.11 -7.48
C ASP A 115 -15.25 -4.49 -8.39
N GLY A 116 -16.16 -5.33 -8.88
CA GLY A 116 -17.34 -4.91 -9.64
C GLY A 116 -18.64 -4.93 -8.84
N SER A 117 -18.61 -5.30 -7.56
CA SER A 117 -19.82 -5.49 -6.74
C SER A 117 -20.26 -4.19 -6.05
N GLY A 118 -21.58 -3.95 -6.06
CA GLY A 118 -22.20 -2.79 -5.42
C GLY A 118 -22.00 -1.46 -6.15
N ALA A 119 -22.59 -0.40 -5.58
CA ALA A 119 -22.42 0.96 -6.08
C ALA A 119 -20.97 1.45 -5.89
N ILE A 120 -20.55 2.43 -6.69
CA ILE A 120 -19.18 2.95 -6.64
C ILE A 120 -18.85 3.60 -5.28
N GLY A 121 -19.80 4.32 -4.67
CA GLY A 121 -19.64 4.91 -3.35
C GLY A 121 -19.31 3.86 -2.28
N ARG A 122 -20.05 2.73 -2.28
CA ARG A 122 -19.79 1.60 -1.35
C ARG A 122 -18.44 0.92 -1.59
N ARG A 123 -17.93 0.94 -2.83
CA ARG A 123 -16.59 0.42 -3.13
C ARG A 123 -15.50 1.33 -2.57
N TYR A 124 -15.65 2.64 -2.73
CA TYR A 124 -14.75 3.62 -2.12
C TYR A 124 -14.74 3.51 -0.60
N ARG A 125 -15.90 3.38 0.06
CA ARG A 125 -15.97 3.21 1.53
C ARG A 125 -15.21 1.98 2.01
N ARG A 126 -15.40 0.83 1.36
CA ARG A 126 -14.65 -0.40 1.68
C ARG A 126 -13.13 -0.24 1.52
N GLN A 127 -12.69 0.54 0.54
CA GLN A 127 -11.26 0.82 0.35
C GLN A 127 -10.71 1.82 1.36
N ASP A 128 -11.49 2.83 1.71
CA ASP A 128 -11.13 3.79 2.75
C ASP A 128 -10.96 3.07 4.10
N GLU A 129 -11.85 2.14 4.44
CA GLU A 129 -11.82 1.32 5.66
C GLU A 129 -10.59 0.41 5.76
N ILE A 130 -10.06 -0.10 4.64
CA ILE A 130 -8.84 -0.93 4.62
C ILE A 130 -7.57 -0.12 4.29
N GLY A 131 -7.73 1.19 4.07
CA GLY A 131 -6.65 2.14 3.91
C GLY A 131 -5.95 2.15 2.55
N THR A 132 -6.62 1.67 1.50
CA THR A 132 -6.12 1.76 0.12
C THR A 132 -5.99 3.23 -0.30
N PRO A 133 -4.80 3.72 -0.68
CA PRO A 133 -4.57 5.15 -0.91
C PRO A 133 -5.20 5.66 -2.21
N PHE A 134 -5.29 4.81 -3.24
CA PHE A 134 -5.79 5.20 -4.56
C PHE A 134 -6.88 4.27 -5.06
N CYS A 135 -7.92 4.83 -5.67
CA CYS A 135 -8.97 4.07 -6.36
C CYS A 135 -9.12 4.55 -7.79
N VAL A 136 -9.13 3.64 -8.74
CA VAL A 136 -9.29 3.90 -10.17
C VAL A 136 -10.66 3.41 -10.60
N THR A 137 -11.42 4.31 -11.22
CA THR A 137 -12.74 4.02 -11.76
C THR A 137 -12.72 4.10 -13.28
N VAL A 138 -13.24 3.04 -13.89
CA VAL A 138 -13.39 2.90 -15.34
C VAL A 138 -14.85 3.12 -15.68
N ASP A 139 -15.14 4.19 -16.42
CA ASP A 139 -16.49 4.63 -16.75
C ASP A 139 -16.68 4.79 -18.27
N PHE A 140 -17.87 5.23 -18.67
CA PHE A 140 -18.21 5.38 -20.09
C PHE A 140 -17.36 6.42 -20.83
N GLU A 141 -16.79 7.40 -20.11
CA GLU A 141 -15.87 8.36 -20.71
C GLU A 141 -14.55 7.69 -21.09
N THR A 142 -14.09 6.69 -20.33
CA THR A 142 -12.94 5.86 -20.71
C THR A 142 -13.12 5.17 -22.06
N LEU A 143 -14.37 4.83 -22.44
CA LEU A 143 -14.69 4.23 -23.74
C LEU A 143 -14.78 5.26 -24.88
N GLY A 144 -14.82 6.55 -24.54
CA GLY A 144 -14.96 7.65 -25.50
C GLY A 144 -16.39 7.81 -26.03
N GLU A 145 -17.42 7.34 -25.31
CA GLU A 145 -18.83 7.42 -25.78
C GLU A 145 -19.33 8.86 -25.90
N LYS A 146 -18.87 9.76 -25.03
CA LYS A 146 -19.29 11.17 -25.01
C LYS A 146 -18.26 12.13 -25.61
N ASP A 147 -16.98 11.85 -25.36
CA ASP A 147 -15.87 12.68 -25.84
C ASP A 147 -14.71 11.77 -26.22
N ALA A 148 -14.28 11.86 -27.47
CA ALA A 148 -13.14 11.10 -27.98
C ALA A 148 -11.83 11.50 -27.30
N ALA A 149 -11.72 12.72 -26.77
CA ALA A 149 -10.55 13.19 -26.03
C ALA A 149 -10.38 12.51 -24.66
N LEU A 150 -11.46 11.95 -24.10
CA LEU A 150 -11.45 11.24 -22.81
C LEU A 150 -11.26 9.73 -22.95
N ARG A 151 -11.14 9.23 -24.18
CA ARG A 151 -10.85 7.82 -24.44
C ARG A 151 -9.54 7.41 -23.78
N ASP A 152 -9.51 6.21 -23.19
CA ASP A 152 -8.35 5.66 -22.48
C ASP A 152 -7.89 6.51 -21.27
N THR A 153 -8.80 7.32 -20.71
CA THR A 153 -8.60 8.02 -19.43
C THR A 153 -9.44 7.38 -18.33
N VAL A 154 -8.90 7.33 -17.12
CA VAL A 154 -9.57 6.79 -15.94
C VAL A 154 -9.68 7.86 -14.85
N THR A 155 -10.68 7.72 -14.00
CA THR A 155 -10.84 8.58 -12.83
C THR A 155 -10.04 8.01 -11.68
N LEU A 156 -9.02 8.75 -11.24
CA LEU A 156 -8.20 8.43 -10.07
C LEU A 156 -8.72 9.22 -8.86
N ARG A 157 -9.10 8.50 -7.81
CA ARG A 157 -9.51 9.06 -6.51
C ARG A 157 -8.44 8.82 -5.46
N GLU A 158 -8.07 9.88 -4.74
CA GLU A 158 -7.20 9.79 -3.56
C GLU A 158 -8.02 9.64 -2.27
N ARG A 159 -7.62 8.72 -1.40
CA ARG A 159 -8.31 8.39 -0.13
C ARG A 159 -8.48 9.60 0.80
N ASP A 160 -7.38 10.33 1.04
CA ASP A 160 -7.30 11.31 2.12
C ASP A 160 -8.02 12.61 1.77
N SER A 161 -7.85 13.11 0.53
CA SER A 161 -8.50 14.34 0.05
C SER A 161 -9.87 14.10 -0.58
N MET A 162 -10.18 12.85 -0.93
CA MET A 162 -11.35 12.45 -1.73
C MET A 162 -11.41 13.11 -3.12
N LYS A 163 -10.35 13.78 -3.57
CA LYS A 163 -10.30 14.42 -4.88
C LYS A 163 -10.27 13.37 -5.97
N GLN A 164 -10.96 13.68 -7.05
CA GLN A 164 -11.02 12.89 -8.28
C GLN A 164 -10.33 13.67 -9.39
N GLU A 165 -9.44 13.00 -10.11
CA GLU A 165 -8.74 13.57 -11.27
C GLU A 165 -8.76 12.57 -12.44
N ARG A 166 -8.74 13.09 -13.66
CA ARG A 166 -8.63 12.26 -14.87
C ARG A 166 -7.17 12.04 -15.21
N VAL A 167 -6.79 10.78 -15.40
CA VAL A 167 -5.42 10.38 -15.75
C VAL A 167 -5.49 9.44 -16.95
N ALA A 168 -4.61 9.64 -17.93
CA ALA A 168 -4.47 8.69 -19.04
C ALA A 168 -3.95 7.35 -18.52
N ILE A 169 -4.48 6.23 -19.04
CA ILE A 169 -4.06 4.89 -18.61
C ILE A 169 -2.54 4.69 -18.78
N ASN A 170 -1.96 5.27 -19.83
CA ASN A 170 -0.51 5.23 -20.10
C ASN A 170 0.32 5.90 -18.99
N ASP A 171 -0.19 6.98 -18.39
CA ASP A 171 0.52 7.75 -17.35
C ASP A 171 0.21 7.23 -15.93
N LEU A 172 -0.76 6.33 -15.80
CA LEU A 172 -1.27 5.85 -14.52
C LEU A 172 -0.18 5.18 -13.68
N LEU A 173 0.64 4.32 -14.29
CA LEU A 173 1.72 3.62 -13.60
C LEU A 173 2.76 4.61 -13.04
N GLY A 174 3.17 5.58 -13.85
CA GLY A 174 4.14 6.60 -13.44
C GLY A 174 3.60 7.47 -12.30
N THR A 175 2.35 7.91 -12.44
CA THR A 175 1.64 8.72 -11.44
C THR A 175 1.54 7.98 -10.09
N LEU A 176 1.06 6.73 -10.11
CA LEU A 176 0.92 5.93 -8.89
C LEU A 176 2.28 5.63 -8.26
N THR A 177 3.28 5.25 -9.06
CA THR A 177 4.62 4.94 -8.53
C THR A 177 5.25 6.16 -7.85
N SER A 178 5.09 7.35 -8.43
CA SER A 178 5.62 8.60 -7.85
C SER A 178 4.93 8.99 -6.55
N ARG A 179 3.62 8.70 -6.40
CA ARG A 179 2.86 9.04 -5.19
C ARG A 179 2.94 7.97 -4.10
N ILE A 180 3.29 6.73 -4.47
CA ILE A 180 3.46 5.63 -3.53
C ILE A 180 4.87 5.62 -2.93
N ARG A 181 5.91 5.96 -3.71
CA ARG A 181 7.31 5.85 -3.30
C ARG A 181 7.72 6.86 -2.24
#